data_AF-A0A932Z2I5-F1
#
_entry.id   AF-A0A932Z2I5-F1
#
_cell.length_a   1.000
_cell.length_b   1.000
_cell.length_c   1.000
_cell.angle_alpha   90.00
_cell.angle_beta   90.00
_cell.angle_gamma   90.00
#
_symmetry.space_group_name_H-M   'P 1'
#
loop_
_entity.id
_entity.type
_entity.pdbx_description
1 polymer ?
#
loop_
_entity_poly.entity_id
_entity_poly.type
_entity_poly.pdbx_seq_one_letter_code
_entity_poly.pdbx_strand_id
1 'polypeptide(L)'
;MRELRSVYGPPKRINESTYSIDVLAGSNITDTIAEAISVARGLDAAMQFEFNGVTVTVRSDSNPELVYRDWSRALSGYIDKNVGPHPNPVLTEEEKASDARIEAENERRRQERQAQYEAETQAKCEAVEARLANAPSIELADEAGWQKFKDNNTDGYGGAVVTYAERWARLMQLEMASGRNLEDVAEATSYEAAIEGITGFQYGCAVSTLAHCWKHGERLRR
;
A
#
# COMPACT_ATOMS: atom_id res chain seq x y z
N MET A 1 -44.38 -2.81 1.47
CA MET A 1 -43.25 -3.40 2.24
C MET A 1 -42.19 -3.81 1.24
N ARG A 2 -41.05 -3.13 1.21
CA ARG A 2 -39.90 -3.53 0.38
C ARG A 2 -39.19 -4.64 1.15
N GLU A 3 -39.12 -5.84 0.58
CA GLU A 3 -38.22 -6.88 1.08
C GLU A 3 -36.79 -6.34 0.99
N LEU A 4 -36.19 -6.04 2.14
CA LEU A 4 -34.74 -5.89 2.27
C LEU A 4 -34.18 -7.29 2.04
N ARG A 5 -33.79 -7.60 0.79
CA ARG A 5 -32.88 -8.72 0.54
C ARG A 5 -31.60 -8.39 1.28
N SER A 6 -31.33 -9.14 2.35
CA SER A 6 -30.07 -9.04 3.08
C SER A 6 -28.92 -9.23 2.10
N VAL A 7 -27.95 -8.31 2.14
CA VAL A 7 -26.75 -8.37 1.28
C VAL A 7 -25.74 -9.38 1.85
N TYR A 8 -25.97 -9.88 3.07
CA TYR A 8 -25.13 -10.84 3.77
C TYR A 8 -25.65 -12.28 3.68
N GLY A 9 -24.76 -13.24 3.97
CA GLY A 9 -25.13 -14.64 4.13
C GLY A 9 -26.12 -14.85 5.28
N PRO A 10 -26.83 -15.99 5.31
CA PRO A 10 -27.82 -16.26 6.36
C PRO A 10 -27.16 -16.26 7.75
N PRO A 11 -27.81 -15.68 8.78
CA PRO A 11 -27.28 -15.68 10.15
C PRO A 11 -26.99 -17.09 10.65
N LYS A 12 -25.79 -17.30 11.20
CA LYS A 12 -25.38 -18.57 11.79
C LYS A 12 -25.53 -18.49 13.29
N ARG A 13 -26.19 -19.47 13.90
CA ARG A 13 -26.37 -19.49 15.36
C ARG A 13 -25.01 -19.79 16.04
N ILE A 14 -24.56 -18.90 16.92
CA ILE A 14 -23.36 -19.11 17.74
C ILE A 14 -23.75 -19.81 19.05
N ASN A 15 -24.80 -19.31 19.71
CA ASN A 15 -25.33 -19.87 20.96
C ASN A 15 -26.83 -19.60 21.08
N GLU A 16 -27.43 -19.85 22.26
CA GLU A 16 -28.87 -19.75 22.42
C GLU A 16 -29.47 -18.37 22.10
N SER A 17 -28.70 -17.30 22.32
CA SER A 17 -29.14 -15.90 22.22
C SER A 17 -28.26 -15.03 21.31
N THR A 18 -27.34 -15.62 20.55
CA THR A 18 -26.42 -14.90 19.65
C THR A 18 -26.26 -15.61 18.31
N TYR A 19 -26.30 -14.81 17.24
CA TYR A 19 -26.06 -15.24 15.87
C TYR A 19 -24.90 -14.42 15.28
N SER A 20 -24.16 -15.00 14.33
CA SER A 20 -23.17 -14.31 13.53
C SER A 20 -23.65 -14.07 12.11
N ILE A 21 -23.14 -13.00 11.49
CA ILE A 21 -23.23 -12.78 10.04
C ILE A 21 -21.83 -12.70 9.46
N ASP A 22 -21.67 -13.23 8.25
CA ASP A 22 -20.43 -13.10 7.48
C ASP A 22 -20.44 -11.75 6.75
N VAL A 23 -19.42 -10.92 7.00
CA VAL A 23 -19.26 -9.62 6.32
C VAL A 23 -18.58 -9.85 4.97
N LEU A 24 -19.16 -9.27 3.91
CA LEU A 24 -18.58 -9.36 2.57
C LEU A 24 -17.41 -8.38 2.40
N ALA A 25 -16.44 -8.77 1.58
CA ALA A 25 -15.35 -7.88 1.18
C ALA A 25 -15.92 -6.65 0.45
N GLY A 26 -15.46 -5.46 0.84
CA GLY A 26 -15.95 -4.19 0.29
C GLY A 26 -17.20 -3.62 0.98
N SER A 27 -17.74 -4.29 2.00
CA SER A 27 -18.81 -3.73 2.82
C SER A 27 -18.39 -2.49 3.59
N ASN A 28 -19.36 -1.62 3.89
CA ASN A 28 -19.19 -0.47 4.77
C ASN A 28 -19.60 -0.84 6.21
N ILE A 29 -18.80 -0.47 7.19
CA ILE A 29 -19.06 -0.79 8.61
C ILE A 29 -20.38 -0.19 9.11
N THR A 30 -20.71 1.04 8.72
CA THR A 30 -21.93 1.73 9.17
C THR A 30 -23.17 1.00 8.67
N ASP A 31 -23.17 0.60 7.40
CA ASP A 31 -24.26 -0.20 6.81
C ASP A 31 -24.33 -1.59 7.45
N THR A 32 -23.17 -2.21 7.72
CA THR A 32 -23.09 -3.52 8.38
C THR A 32 -23.68 -3.48 9.79
N ILE A 33 -23.36 -2.45 10.58
CA ILE A 33 -23.94 -2.23 11.92
C ILE A 33 -25.45 -2.07 11.83
N ALA A 34 -25.94 -1.22 10.93
CA ALA A 34 -27.37 -0.95 10.77
C ALA A 34 -28.15 -2.20 10.35
N GLU A 35 -27.62 -2.98 9.41
CA GLU A 35 -28.22 -4.24 8.98
C GLU A 35 -28.22 -5.28 10.09
N ALA A 36 -27.10 -5.43 10.81
CA ALA A 36 -27.01 -6.34 11.96
C ALA A 36 -28.02 -5.99 13.06
N ILE A 37 -28.26 -4.71 13.35
CA ILE A 37 -29.30 -4.25 14.29
C ILE A 37 -30.71 -4.61 13.77
N SER A 38 -30.95 -4.45 12.46
CA SER A 38 -32.22 -4.82 11.83
C SER A 38 -32.50 -6.33 11.93
N VAL A 39 -31.48 -7.15 11.65
CA VAL A 39 -31.55 -8.61 11.78
C VAL A 39 -31.73 -9.03 13.23
N ALA A 40 -31.01 -8.41 14.16
CA ALA A 40 -31.16 -8.62 15.61
C ALA A 40 -32.61 -8.42 16.06
N ARG A 41 -33.28 -7.39 15.54
CA ARG A 41 -34.69 -7.09 15.83
C ARG A 41 -35.64 -8.16 15.29
N GLY A 42 -35.36 -8.71 14.10
CA GLY A 42 -36.18 -9.77 13.51
C GLY A 42 -36.06 -11.11 14.25
N LEU A 43 -34.90 -11.38 14.85
CA LEU A 43 -34.59 -12.63 15.56
C LEU A 43 -34.75 -12.55 17.09
N ASP A 44 -34.98 -11.35 17.63
CA ASP A 44 -34.94 -11.06 19.07
C ASP A 44 -33.67 -11.60 19.76
N ALA A 45 -32.53 -11.44 19.09
CA ALA A 45 -31.25 -12.01 19.50
C ALA A 45 -30.09 -11.03 19.28
N ALA A 46 -28.96 -11.26 19.93
CA ALA A 46 -27.75 -10.50 19.65
C ALA A 46 -27.14 -10.94 18.31
N MET A 47 -26.60 -9.99 17.57
CA MET A 47 -25.85 -10.22 16.34
C MET A 47 -24.39 -9.90 16.56
N GLN A 48 -23.51 -10.77 16.10
CA GLN A 48 -22.07 -10.60 16.14
C GLN A 48 -21.48 -10.67 14.74
N PHE A 49 -20.45 -9.87 14.46
CA PHE A 49 -19.67 -9.99 13.24
C PHE A 49 -18.26 -9.46 13.47
N GLU A 50 -17.32 -9.93 12.65
CA GLU A 50 -15.96 -9.40 12.62
C GLU A 50 -15.83 -8.40 11.49
N PHE A 51 -15.22 -7.24 11.76
CA PHE A 51 -14.93 -6.24 10.74
C PHE A 51 -13.55 -5.63 10.99
N ASN A 52 -12.63 -5.80 10.03
CA ASN A 52 -11.22 -5.39 10.13
C ASN A 52 -10.52 -5.90 11.40
N GLY A 53 -10.82 -7.14 11.82
CA GLY A 53 -10.24 -7.76 13.01
C GLY A 53 -10.83 -7.28 14.35
N VAL A 54 -11.88 -6.45 14.33
CA VAL A 54 -12.65 -6.06 15.51
C VAL A 54 -13.96 -6.85 15.54
N THR A 55 -14.25 -7.49 16.66
CA THR A 55 -15.52 -8.18 16.91
C THR A 55 -16.56 -7.17 17.38
N VAL A 56 -17.63 -7.02 16.60
CA VAL A 56 -18.73 -6.11 16.88
C VAL A 56 -19.95 -6.94 17.29
N THR A 57 -20.55 -6.59 18.43
CA THR A 57 -21.81 -7.18 18.90
C THR A 57 -22.88 -6.09 18.92
N VAL A 58 -24.09 -6.39 18.44
CA VAL A 58 -25.23 -5.47 18.45
C VAL A 58 -26.53 -6.17 18.85
N ARG A 59 -27.49 -5.40 19.34
CA ARG A 59 -28.87 -5.80 19.63
C ARG A 59 -29.84 -4.84 18.93
N SER A 60 -31.13 -5.15 18.99
CA SER A 60 -32.20 -4.36 18.37
C SER A 60 -32.30 -2.90 18.84
N ASP A 61 -31.80 -2.65 20.05
CA ASP A 61 -31.76 -1.38 20.80
C ASP A 61 -30.35 -0.76 20.89
N SER A 62 -29.36 -1.36 20.21
CA SER A 62 -28.03 -0.77 20.09
C SER A 62 -28.08 0.58 19.36
N ASN A 63 -27.27 1.54 19.83
CA ASN A 63 -27.07 2.80 19.13
C ASN A 63 -25.96 2.65 18.07
N PRO A 64 -26.25 2.75 16.77
CA PRO A 64 -25.29 2.48 15.71
C PRO A 64 -24.08 3.43 15.74
N GLU A 65 -24.29 4.71 16.07
CA GLU A 65 -23.22 5.71 16.10
C GLU A 65 -22.22 5.43 17.23
N LEU A 66 -22.72 5.00 18.39
CA LEU A 66 -21.86 4.66 19.52
C LEU A 66 -21.09 3.36 19.27
N VAL A 67 -21.72 2.36 18.63
CA VAL A 67 -21.05 1.12 18.22
C VAL A 67 -19.96 1.42 17.21
N TYR A 68 -20.22 2.30 16.25
CA TYR A 68 -19.22 2.77 15.29
C TYR A 68 -18.05 3.49 15.98
N ARG A 69 -18.35 4.39 16.93
CA ARG A 69 -17.31 5.11 17.70
C ARG A 69 -16.38 4.11 18.39
N ASP A 70 -16.92 3.14 19.11
CA ASP A 70 -16.10 2.18 19.84
C ASP A 70 -15.37 1.22 18.90
N TRP A 71 -15.99 0.81 17.78
CA TRP A 71 -15.28 0.07 16.73
C TRP A 71 -14.06 0.86 16.19
N SER A 72 -14.22 2.16 15.94
CA SER A 72 -13.13 3.03 15.46
C SER A 72 -12.02 3.17 16.52
N ARG A 73 -12.39 3.31 17.81
CA ARG A 73 -11.45 3.32 18.93
C ARG A 73 -10.68 2.00 19.05
N ALA A 74 -11.37 0.87 18.90
CA ALA A 74 -10.77 -0.47 18.94
C ALA A 74 -9.80 -0.69 17.76
N LEU A 75 -10.18 -0.26 16.56
CA LEU A 75 -9.32 -0.31 15.37
C LEU A 75 -8.05 0.53 15.54
N SER A 76 -8.18 1.68 16.19
CA SER A 76 -7.05 2.58 16.51
C SER A 76 -6.18 2.06 17.67
N GLY A 77 -6.60 0.97 18.33
CA GLY A 77 -5.89 0.35 19.46
C GLY A 77 -6.11 1.05 20.79
N TYR A 78 -7.14 1.90 20.91
CA TYR A 78 -7.46 2.63 22.14
C TYR A 78 -8.16 1.74 23.18
N ILE A 79 -8.90 0.74 22.71
CA ILE A 79 -9.63 -0.22 23.53
C ILE A 79 -9.49 -1.62 22.94
N ASP A 80 -9.99 -2.63 23.66
CA ASP A 80 -10.02 -4.01 23.19
C ASP A 80 -10.83 -4.18 21.90
N LYS A 81 -10.48 -5.20 21.11
CA LYS A 81 -11.11 -5.52 19.82
C LYS A 81 -12.50 -6.17 19.94
N ASN A 82 -13.21 -5.94 21.03
CA ASN A 82 -14.56 -6.43 21.28
C ASN A 82 -15.45 -5.26 21.68
N VAL A 83 -16.44 -4.91 20.85
CA VAL A 83 -17.24 -3.70 21.01
C VAL A 83 -18.75 -3.96 20.96
N GLY A 84 -19.51 -3.09 21.62
CA GLY A 84 -20.96 -3.21 21.77
C GLY A 84 -21.40 -4.23 22.83
N PRO A 85 -22.71 -4.53 22.93
CA PRO A 85 -23.81 -3.96 22.18
C PRO A 85 -24.28 -2.57 22.65
N HIS A 86 -23.90 -2.16 23.86
CA HIS A 86 -24.33 -0.88 24.44
C HIS A 86 -23.13 -0.08 24.96
N PRO A 87 -22.38 0.59 24.06
CA PRO A 87 -21.30 1.47 24.48
C PRO A 87 -21.79 2.62 25.38
N ASN A 88 -20.91 3.10 26.24
CA ASN A 88 -21.19 4.27 27.08
C ASN A 88 -21.45 5.51 26.20
N PRO A 89 -22.54 6.28 26.42
CA PRO A 89 -22.85 7.44 25.58
C PRO A 89 -21.77 8.53 25.59
N VAL A 90 -21.09 8.70 26.72
CA VAL A 90 -20.06 9.72 26.93
C VAL A 90 -18.78 9.04 27.37
N LEU A 91 -17.66 9.36 26.71
CA LEU A 91 -16.33 8.96 27.15
C LEU A 91 -15.94 9.74 28.40
N THR A 92 -15.35 9.04 29.36
CA THR A 92 -14.76 9.65 30.53
C THR A 92 -13.54 10.51 30.15
N GLU A 93 -13.17 11.46 31.01
CA GLU A 93 -11.96 12.25 30.80
C GLU A 93 -10.69 11.38 30.83
N GLU A 94 -10.71 10.29 31.61
CA GLU A 94 -9.61 9.30 31.65
C GLU A 94 -9.46 8.57 30.32
N GLU A 95 -10.56 8.14 29.71
CA GLU A 95 -10.56 7.54 28.37
C GLU A 95 -10.06 8.52 27.32
N LYS A 96 -10.56 9.76 27.31
CA LYS A 96 -10.10 10.80 26.37
C LYS A 96 -8.60 11.07 26.52
N ALA A 97 -8.11 11.15 27.77
CA ALA A 97 -6.69 11.33 28.04
C ALA A 97 -5.86 10.12 27.60
N SER A 98 -6.39 8.90 27.74
CA SER A 98 -5.74 7.69 27.26
C SER A 98 -5.64 7.65 25.73
N ASP A 99 -6.76 7.90 25.05
CA ASP A 99 -6.84 7.98 23.58
C ASP A 99 -5.82 9.01 23.05
N ALA A 100 -5.77 10.21 23.64
CA ALA A 100 -4.83 11.26 23.25
C ALA A 100 -3.34 10.84 23.42
N ARG A 101 -3.00 10.10 24.49
CA ARG A 101 -1.64 9.57 24.69
C ARG A 101 -1.28 8.53 23.63
N ILE A 102 -2.19 7.61 23.33
CA ILE A 102 -1.96 6.57 22.32
C ILE A 102 -1.85 7.19 20.93
N GLU A 103 -2.67 8.20 20.63
CA GLU A 103 -2.62 8.92 19.36
C GLU A 103 -1.29 9.66 19.17
N ALA A 104 -0.80 10.35 20.20
CA ALA A 104 0.51 11.02 20.16
C ALA A 104 1.66 10.02 19.96
N GLU A 105 1.61 8.86 20.63
CA GLU A 105 2.61 7.79 20.45
C GLU A 105 2.55 7.19 19.04
N ASN A 106 1.35 6.94 18.51
CA ASN A 106 1.16 6.43 17.16
C ASN A 106 1.65 7.43 16.10
N GLU A 107 1.40 8.72 16.29
CA GLU A 107 1.92 9.78 15.42
C GLU A 107 3.44 9.84 15.47
N ARG A 108 4.07 9.77 16.65
CA ARG A 108 5.53 9.72 16.77
C ARG A 108 6.10 8.52 16.00
N ARG A 109 5.49 7.34 16.13
CA ARG A 109 5.90 6.14 15.38
C ARG A 109 5.71 6.29 13.87
N ARG A 110 4.67 7.00 13.40
CA ARG A 110 4.47 7.31 11.97
C ARG A 110 5.58 8.22 11.47
N GLN A 111 5.91 9.27 12.22
CA GLN A 111 6.98 10.21 11.89
C GLN A 111 8.36 9.53 11.89
N GLU A 112 8.65 8.69 12.90
CA GLU A 112 9.89 7.91 12.96
C GLU A 112 10.03 6.98 11.74
N ARG A 113 8.96 6.25 11.38
CA ARG A 113 8.98 5.39 10.18
C ARG A 113 9.12 6.18 8.89
N GLN A 114 8.45 7.33 8.79
CA GLN A 114 8.55 8.19 7.61
C GLN A 114 9.97 8.74 7.46
N ALA A 115 10.56 9.25 8.54
CA ALA A 115 11.94 9.72 8.56
C ALA A 115 12.93 8.60 8.23
N GLN A 116 12.69 7.39 8.73
CA GLN A 116 13.51 6.22 8.38
C GLN A 116 13.41 5.90 6.88
N TYR A 117 12.20 5.85 6.33
CA TYR A 117 11.99 5.59 4.91
C TYR A 117 12.63 6.66 4.01
N GLU A 118 12.49 7.93 4.39
CA GLU A 118 13.12 9.05 3.68
C GLU A 118 14.64 8.98 3.76
N ALA A 119 15.21 8.69 4.93
CA ALA A 119 16.64 8.51 5.12
C ALA A 119 17.18 7.31 4.31
N GLU A 120 16.47 6.19 4.30
CA GLU A 120 16.83 5.01 3.49
C GLU A 120 16.75 5.31 1.99
N THR A 121 15.72 6.02 1.55
CA THR A 121 15.55 6.45 0.15
C THR A 121 16.68 7.40 -0.25
N GLN A 122 16.95 8.42 0.57
CA GLN A 122 18.03 9.38 0.33
C GLN A 122 19.40 8.70 0.29
N ALA A 123 19.68 7.78 1.21
CA ALA A 123 20.93 7.03 1.21
C ALA A 123 21.09 6.16 -0.05
N LYS A 124 20.00 5.56 -0.55
CA LYS A 124 20.01 4.84 -1.83
C LYS A 124 20.28 5.79 -3.01
N CYS A 125 19.61 6.94 -3.05
CA CYS A 125 19.86 7.97 -4.06
C CYS A 125 21.35 8.36 -4.10
N GLU A 126 21.89 8.73 -2.95
CA GLU A 126 23.29 9.18 -2.81
C GLU A 126 24.29 8.08 -3.20
N ALA A 127 24.04 6.83 -2.80
CA ALA A 127 24.89 5.70 -3.16
C ALA A 127 24.92 5.48 -4.69
N VAL A 128 23.77 5.54 -5.35
CA VAL A 128 23.70 5.36 -6.81
C VAL A 128 24.35 6.54 -7.53
N GLU A 129 24.11 7.77 -7.10
CA GLU A 129 24.77 8.96 -7.68
C GLU A 129 26.30 8.91 -7.50
N ALA A 130 26.79 8.46 -6.35
CA ALA A 130 28.23 8.27 -6.13
C ALA A 130 28.84 7.22 -7.06
N ARG A 131 28.09 6.14 -7.36
CA ARG A 131 28.51 5.16 -8.38
C ARG A 131 28.51 5.77 -9.78
N LEU A 132 27.45 6.50 -10.14
CA LEU A 132 27.32 7.15 -11.45
C LEU A 132 28.38 8.23 -11.69
N ALA A 133 28.86 8.90 -10.65
CA ALA A 133 29.96 9.87 -10.76
C ALA A 133 31.23 9.25 -11.36
N ASN A 134 31.45 7.95 -11.14
CA ASN A 134 32.57 7.18 -11.70
C ASN A 134 32.18 6.34 -12.93
N ALA A 135 30.88 6.29 -13.27
CA ALA A 135 30.39 5.51 -14.39
C ALA A 135 30.62 6.26 -15.71
N PRO A 136 31.10 5.56 -16.77
CA PRO A 136 31.20 6.16 -18.09
C PRO A 136 29.83 6.62 -18.58
N SER A 137 29.81 7.60 -19.49
CA SER A 137 28.61 7.93 -20.26
C SER A 137 28.14 6.72 -21.05
N ILE A 138 26.84 6.63 -21.32
CA ILE A 138 26.27 5.55 -22.12
C ILE A 138 26.93 5.51 -23.51
N GLU A 139 27.46 4.35 -23.90
CA GLU A 139 28.06 4.13 -25.23
C GLU A 139 26.95 3.74 -26.22
N LEU A 140 26.51 4.71 -27.03
CA LEU A 140 25.41 4.50 -27.96
C LEU A 140 25.90 3.87 -29.27
N ALA A 141 25.13 2.90 -29.78
CA ALA A 141 25.25 2.40 -31.15
C ALA A 141 24.37 3.20 -32.12
N ASP A 142 23.26 3.77 -31.63
CA ASP A 142 22.36 4.65 -32.39
C ASP A 142 22.02 5.90 -31.57
N GLU A 143 22.83 6.95 -31.78
CA GLU A 143 22.65 8.25 -31.13
C GLU A 143 21.35 8.93 -31.55
N ALA A 144 20.94 8.79 -32.81
CA ALA A 144 19.73 9.41 -33.33
C ALA A 144 18.47 8.76 -32.75
N GLY A 145 18.46 7.43 -32.63
CA GLY A 145 17.40 6.69 -31.96
C GLY A 145 17.28 7.05 -30.48
N TRP A 146 18.42 7.18 -29.79
CA TRP A 146 18.44 7.63 -28.40
C TRP A 146 17.90 9.05 -28.24
N GLN A 147 18.34 9.99 -29.09
CA GLN A 147 17.86 11.37 -29.03
C GLN A 147 16.35 11.44 -29.29
N LYS A 148 15.85 10.72 -30.29
CA LYS A 148 14.41 10.62 -30.57
C LYS A 148 13.64 10.04 -29.39
N PHE A 149 14.20 9.08 -28.66
CA PHE A 149 13.58 8.55 -27.45
C PHE A 149 13.46 9.64 -26.38
N LYS A 150 14.52 10.44 -26.14
CA LYS A 150 14.49 11.57 -25.20
C LYS A 150 13.44 12.61 -25.60
N ASP A 151 13.42 12.99 -26.87
CA ASP A 151 12.53 14.04 -27.38
C ASP A 151 11.04 13.64 -27.28
N ASN A 152 10.73 12.35 -27.42
CA ASN A 152 9.37 11.83 -27.30
C ASN A 152 8.92 11.60 -25.84
N ASN A 153 9.83 11.68 -24.88
CA ASN A 153 9.60 11.33 -23.47
C ASN A 153 9.99 12.50 -22.56
N THR A 154 9.34 13.65 -22.76
CA THR A 154 9.65 14.91 -22.06
C THR A 154 8.71 15.21 -20.90
N ASP A 155 7.59 14.50 -20.80
CA ASP A 155 6.68 14.62 -19.66
C ASP A 155 7.26 13.90 -18.42
N GLY A 156 6.68 14.12 -17.24
CA GLY A 156 7.23 13.55 -16.00
C GLY A 156 7.30 12.01 -16.03
N TYR A 157 6.35 11.35 -16.69
CA TYR A 157 6.30 9.90 -16.79
C TYR A 157 7.30 9.34 -17.82
N GLY A 158 7.39 9.95 -19.00
CA GLY A 158 8.37 9.60 -20.02
C GLY A 158 9.80 9.95 -19.60
N GLY A 159 10.01 11.13 -19.02
CA GLY A 159 11.31 11.57 -18.53
C GLY A 159 11.89 10.61 -17.50
N ALA A 160 11.05 10.06 -16.62
CA ALA A 160 11.47 9.04 -15.66
C ALA A 160 12.02 7.77 -16.34
N VAL A 161 11.42 7.30 -17.45
CA VAL A 161 11.95 6.12 -18.16
C VAL A 161 13.27 6.43 -18.88
N VAL A 162 13.45 7.65 -19.38
CA VAL A 162 14.71 8.10 -19.98
C VAL A 162 15.82 8.09 -18.94
N THR A 163 15.60 8.74 -17.80
CA THR A 163 16.57 8.81 -16.70
C THR A 163 16.91 7.41 -16.18
N TYR A 164 15.91 6.56 -15.98
CA TYR A 164 16.11 5.18 -15.57
C TYR A 164 16.97 4.39 -16.59
N ALA A 165 16.62 4.45 -17.88
CA ALA A 165 17.33 3.71 -18.92
C ALA A 165 18.81 4.16 -19.02
N GLU A 166 19.05 5.47 -18.96
CA GLU A 166 20.41 6.02 -18.98
C GLU A 166 21.21 5.56 -17.76
N ARG A 167 20.64 5.71 -16.56
CA ARG A 167 21.24 5.29 -15.29
C ARG A 167 21.59 3.80 -15.31
N TRP A 168 20.65 2.96 -15.72
CA TRP A 168 20.83 1.51 -15.76
C TRP A 168 21.95 1.09 -16.71
N ALA A 169 21.97 1.62 -17.94
CA ALA A 169 23.04 1.34 -18.89
C ALA A 169 24.42 1.76 -18.36
N ARG A 170 24.52 2.93 -17.73
CA ARG A 170 25.77 3.42 -17.14
C ARG A 170 26.25 2.53 -15.98
N LEU A 171 25.35 2.09 -15.10
CA LEU A 171 25.70 1.15 -14.02
C LEU A 171 26.17 -0.20 -14.57
N MET A 172 25.51 -0.73 -15.60
CA MET A 172 25.96 -1.96 -16.26
C MET A 172 27.34 -1.80 -16.90
N GLN A 173 27.61 -0.68 -17.59
CA GLN A 173 28.93 -0.40 -18.15
C GLN A 173 30.02 -0.29 -17.08
N LEU A 174 29.71 0.35 -15.96
CA LEU A 174 30.62 0.45 -14.82
C LEU A 174 31.01 -0.95 -14.31
N GLU A 175 30.04 -1.86 -14.19
CA GLU A 175 30.31 -3.23 -13.75
C GLU A 175 31.07 -4.04 -14.81
N MET A 176 30.73 -3.88 -16.08
CA MET A 176 31.45 -4.52 -17.19
C MET A 176 32.90 -4.04 -17.28
N ALA A 177 33.16 -2.77 -16.99
CA ALA A 177 34.51 -2.21 -16.93
C ALA A 177 35.36 -2.85 -15.80
N SER A 178 34.72 -3.38 -14.75
CA SER A 178 35.37 -4.18 -13.70
C SER A 178 35.53 -5.66 -14.04
N GLY A 179 35.14 -6.08 -15.24
CA GLY A 179 35.28 -7.45 -15.75
C GLY A 179 34.08 -8.37 -15.50
N ARG A 180 32.94 -7.85 -14.99
CA ARG A 180 31.72 -8.65 -14.83
C ARG A 180 30.99 -8.84 -16.15
N ASN A 181 30.25 -9.94 -16.30
CA ASN A 181 29.38 -10.14 -17.46
C ASN A 181 28.10 -9.33 -17.31
N LEU A 182 27.53 -8.92 -18.44
CA LEU A 182 26.29 -8.13 -18.48
C LEU A 182 25.12 -8.91 -17.86
N GLU A 183 25.02 -10.18 -18.21
CA GLU A 183 23.93 -11.09 -17.86
C GLU A 183 23.88 -11.33 -16.34
N ASP A 184 25.03 -11.26 -15.67
CA ASP A 184 25.16 -11.43 -14.22
C ASP A 184 24.79 -10.17 -13.44
N VAL A 185 24.81 -8.98 -14.08
CA VAL A 185 24.65 -7.68 -13.39
C VAL A 185 23.40 -6.92 -13.80
N ALA A 186 22.76 -7.29 -14.92
CA ALA A 186 21.64 -6.55 -15.49
C ALA A 186 20.46 -6.42 -14.50
N GLU A 187 20.08 -7.51 -13.83
CA GLU A 187 18.99 -7.50 -12.85
C GLU A 187 19.32 -6.64 -11.62
N ALA A 188 20.48 -6.87 -11.00
CA ALA A 188 20.88 -6.12 -9.80
C ALA A 188 20.97 -4.61 -10.09
N THR A 189 21.62 -4.23 -11.19
CA THR A 189 21.75 -2.82 -11.58
C THR A 189 20.44 -2.19 -12.04
N SER A 190 19.47 -2.99 -12.52
CA SER A 190 18.11 -2.52 -12.80
C SER A 190 17.41 -2.07 -11.52
N TYR A 191 17.47 -2.89 -10.47
CA TYR A 191 16.90 -2.54 -9.17
C TYR A 191 17.57 -1.31 -8.57
N GLU A 192 18.88 -1.18 -8.71
CA GLU A 192 19.62 0.01 -8.26
C GLU A 192 19.23 1.27 -9.04
N ALA A 193 19.03 1.15 -10.36
CA ALA A 193 18.65 2.30 -11.19
C ALA A 193 17.22 2.80 -10.90
N ALA A 194 16.34 1.94 -10.37
CA ALA A 194 14.92 2.23 -10.10
C ALA A 194 14.67 3.01 -8.80
N ILE A 195 15.48 4.03 -8.53
CA ILE A 195 15.44 4.85 -7.29
C ILE A 195 14.06 5.47 -7.03
N GLU A 196 13.43 6.00 -8.09
CA GLU A 196 12.13 6.69 -8.04
C GLU A 196 10.94 5.71 -8.21
N GLY A 197 11.23 4.42 -8.39
CA GLY A 197 10.28 3.43 -8.86
C GLY A 197 9.99 3.56 -10.36
N ILE A 198 9.79 2.41 -11.02
CA ILE A 198 9.35 2.35 -12.40
C ILE A 198 8.20 1.36 -12.54
N THR A 199 7.30 1.61 -13.47
CA THR A 199 6.27 0.64 -13.82
C THR A 199 6.85 -0.46 -14.71
N GLY A 200 6.17 -1.61 -14.79
CA GLY A 200 6.54 -2.67 -15.72
C GLY A 200 6.52 -2.22 -17.20
N PHE A 201 5.66 -1.24 -17.53
CA PHE A 201 5.66 -0.63 -18.86
C PHE A 201 6.92 0.21 -19.11
N GLN A 202 7.29 1.08 -18.16
CA GLN A 202 8.54 1.86 -18.26
C GLN A 202 9.76 0.95 -18.34
N TYR A 203 9.80 -0.13 -17.55
CA TYR A 203 10.84 -1.16 -17.67
C TYR A 203 10.91 -1.73 -19.09
N GLY A 204 9.78 -2.14 -19.67
CA GLY A 204 9.70 -2.66 -21.03
C GLY A 204 10.17 -1.63 -22.09
N CYS A 205 9.78 -0.36 -21.94
CA CYS A 205 10.26 0.72 -22.79
C CYS A 205 11.79 0.91 -22.69
N ALA A 206 12.33 0.90 -21.47
CA ALA A 206 13.77 1.02 -21.25
C ALA A 206 14.55 -0.13 -21.88
N VAL A 207 14.14 -1.39 -21.64
CA VAL A 207 14.75 -2.58 -22.26
C VAL A 207 14.69 -2.47 -23.78
N SER A 208 13.52 -2.12 -24.34
CA SER A 208 13.34 -1.98 -25.78
C SER A 208 14.27 -0.91 -26.35
N THR A 209 14.32 0.28 -25.78
CA THR A 209 15.19 1.35 -26.27
C THR A 209 16.66 0.99 -26.15
N LEU A 210 17.10 0.49 -24.99
CA LEU A 210 18.49 0.09 -24.77
C LEU A 210 18.90 -1.02 -25.75
N ALA A 211 18.02 -1.99 -26.02
CA ALA A 211 18.30 -3.06 -26.97
C ALA A 211 18.68 -2.55 -28.37
N HIS A 212 18.08 -1.43 -28.81
CA HIS A 212 18.34 -0.86 -30.15
C HIS A 212 19.43 0.20 -30.15
N CYS A 213 19.51 1.03 -29.10
CA CYS A 213 20.34 2.24 -29.11
C CYS A 213 21.66 2.09 -28.34
N TRP A 214 21.76 1.16 -27.40
CA TRP A 214 22.97 0.96 -26.60
C TRP A 214 23.92 -0.05 -27.27
N LYS A 215 25.23 0.19 -27.21
CA LYS A 215 26.26 -0.69 -27.80
C LYS A 215 26.21 -2.14 -27.30
N HIS A 216 25.73 -2.36 -26.08
CA HIS A 216 25.54 -3.70 -25.50
C HIS A 216 24.07 -4.16 -25.51
N GLY A 217 23.17 -3.41 -26.16
CA GLY A 217 21.73 -3.64 -26.14
C GLY A 217 21.29 -5.01 -26.63
N GLU A 218 21.91 -5.52 -27.69
CA GLU A 218 21.59 -6.86 -28.22
C GLU A 218 21.87 -7.98 -27.21
N ARG A 219 22.86 -7.80 -26.31
CA ARG A 219 23.12 -8.76 -25.23
C ARG A 219 22.10 -8.62 -24.10
N LEU A 220 21.69 -7.39 -23.77
CA LEU A 220 20.69 -7.12 -22.73
C LEU A 220 19.33 -7.78 -23.04
N ARG A 221 18.99 -7.92 -24.32
CA ARG A 221 17.71 -8.48 -24.77
C ARG A 221 17.63 -10.01 -24.69
N ARG A 222 18.77 -10.69 -24.65
CA ARG A 222 18.86 -12.16 -24.74
C ARG A 222 18.83 -12.80 -23.37
#